data_AF-A0AAD7CQG6-F1
#
_entry.id   AF-A0AAD7CQG6-F1
#
_cell.length_a   1.000
_cell.length_b   1.000
_cell.length_c   1.000
_cell.angle_alpha   90.00
_cell.angle_beta   90.00
_cell.angle_gamma   90.00
#
_symmetry.space_group_name_H-M   'P 1'
#
loop_
_entity.id
_entity.type
_entity.pdbx_description
1 polymer ?
#
loop_
_entity_poly.entity_id
_entity_poly.type
_entity_poly.pdbx_seq_one_letter_code
_entity_poly.pdbx_strand_id
1 'polypeptide(L)'
;YNEVQHHTITAIWCAANKCSFASQDDKWYRLEVELLRPRTTPPSSKIVARDMEILYSEYAKAVRWYFEVFVPSVHTDRSPC
;
A
#
# COMPACT_ATOMS: atom_id res chain seq x y z
N TYR A 1 10.36 4.12 17.13
CA TYR A 1 9.83 4.73 15.89
C TYR A 1 10.66 4.19 14.74
N ASN A 2 10.03 3.60 13.73
CA ASN A 2 10.66 3.15 12.49
C ASN A 2 9.89 3.80 11.33
N GLU A 3 10.59 4.56 10.50
CA GLU A 3 10.00 5.36 9.42
C GLU A 3 9.25 4.48 8.40
N VAL A 4 9.85 3.36 8.00
CA VAL A 4 9.24 2.43 7.04
C VAL A 4 7.94 1.84 7.60
N GLN A 5 7.94 1.43 8.88
CA GLN A 5 6.74 0.91 9.52
C GLN A 5 5.65 1.99 9.64
N HIS A 6 6.04 3.24 9.92
CA HIS A 6 5.10 4.36 9.97
C HIS A 6 4.42 4.58 8.61
N HIS A 7 5.18 4.57 7.51
CA HIS A 7 4.62 4.73 6.16
C HIS A 7 3.64 3.60 5.82
N THR A 8 3.99 2.36 6.15
CA THR A 8 3.12 1.20 5.93
C THR A 8 1.81 1.32 6.71
N ILE A 9 1.86 1.71 7.99
CA ILE A 9 0.66 1.91 8.81
C ILE A 9 -0.23 3.01 8.21
N THR A 10 0.36 4.12 7.77
CA THR A 10 -0.36 5.21 7.11
C THR A 10 -1.05 4.75 5.82
N ALA A 11 -0.36 3.95 4.99
CA ALA A 11 -0.94 3.42 3.77
C ALA A 11 -2.13 2.48 4.06
N ILE A 12 -1.99 1.59 5.06
CA ILE A 12 -3.07 0.71 5.52
C ILE A 12 -4.25 1.52 6.02
N TRP A 13 -4.00 2.56 6.81
CA TRP A 13 -5.04 3.45 7.32
C TRP A 13 -5.80 4.15 6.18
N CYS A 14 -5.09 4.66 5.17
CA CYS A 14 -5.72 5.25 3.99
C CYS A 14 -6.60 4.23 3.25
N ALA A 15 -6.11 3.00 3.04
CA ALA A 15 -6.86 1.93 2.39
C ALA A 15 -8.12 1.53 3.18
N ALA A 16 -7.99 1.37 4.51
CA ALA A 16 -9.10 0.99 5.39
C ALA A 16 -10.22 2.04 5.42
N ASN A 17 -9.85 3.33 5.39
CA ASN A 17 -10.80 4.44 5.45
C ASN A 17 -11.22 4.97 4.07
N LYS A 18 -10.75 4.34 2.97
CA LYS A 18 -10.96 4.82 1.58
C LYS A 18 -10.53 6.28 1.40
N CYS A 19 -9.46 6.68 2.08
CA CYS A 19 -8.90 8.02 2.02
C CYS A 19 -7.76 8.10 1.00
N SER A 20 -7.66 9.25 0.32
CA SER A 20 -6.52 9.58 -0.53
C SER A 20 -5.27 9.82 0.31
N PHE A 21 -4.09 9.45 -0.20
CA PHE A 21 -2.81 9.80 0.43
C PHE A 21 -2.62 11.32 0.57
N ALA A 22 -3.31 12.14 -0.23
CA ALA A 22 -3.31 13.60 -0.09
C ALA A 22 -3.76 14.08 1.29
N SER A 23 -4.52 13.28 2.05
CA SER A 23 -4.91 13.60 3.41
C SER A 23 -3.72 13.80 4.35
N GLN A 24 -2.57 13.20 4.06
CA GLN A 24 -1.34 13.33 4.86
C GLN A 24 -0.66 14.71 4.70
N ASP A 25 -0.99 15.41 3.61
CA ASP A 25 -0.54 16.78 3.38
C ASP A 25 -1.54 17.83 3.84
N ASP A 26 -2.69 17.42 4.38
CA ASP A 26 -3.67 18.35 4.94
C ASP A 26 -3.08 19.10 6.14
N LYS A 27 -3.27 20.43 6.14
CA LYS A 27 -2.72 21.33 7.16
C LYS A 27 -3.28 21.01 8.55
N TRP A 28 -4.57 20.70 8.64
CA TRP A 28 -5.23 20.44 9.91
C TRP A 28 -4.84 19.09 10.48
N TYR A 29 -4.73 18.06 9.63
CA TYR A 29 -4.19 16.77 10.03
C TYR A 29 -2.76 16.89 10.58
N ARG A 30 -1.88 17.64 9.90
CA ARG A 30 -0.51 17.87 10.40
C ARG A 30 -0.47 18.62 11.72
N LEU A 31 -1.36 19.60 11.89
CA LEU A 31 -1.48 20.33 13.15
C LEU A 31 -1.99 19.42 14.27
N GLU A 32 -2.97 18.57 14.00
CA GLU A 32 -3.48 17.57 14.94
C GLU A 32 -2.36 16.60 15.37
N VAL A 33 -1.58 16.08 14.43
CA VAL A 33 -0.45 15.20 14.74
C VAL A 33 0.59 15.91 15.60
N GLU A 34 0.94 17.16 15.29
CA GLU A 34 1.90 17.93 16.10
C GLU A 34 1.37 18.20 17.52
N LEU A 35 0.07 18.45 17.67
CA LEU A 35 -0.58 18.64 18.98
C LEU A 35 -0.58 17.36 19.81
N LEU A 36 -0.89 16.21 19.20
CA LEU A 36 -0.99 14.92 19.89
C LEU A 36 0.39 14.28 20.15
N ARG A 37 1.35 14.47 19.24
CA ARG A 37 2.71 13.94 19.31
C ARG A 37 3.71 14.95 18.75
N PRO A 38 4.18 15.88 19.58
CA PRO A 38 5.15 16.89 19.17
C PRO A 38 6.39 16.28 18.53
N ARG A 39 6.93 16.94 17.50
CA ARG A 39 8.11 16.49 16.73
C ARG A 39 7.89 15.22 15.90
N THR A 40 6.64 14.80 15.70
CA THR A 40 6.32 13.72 14.76
C THR A 40 5.94 14.32 13.43
N THR A 41 6.76 14.10 12.40
CA THR A 41 6.43 14.54 11.04
C THR A 41 5.70 13.41 10.32
N PRO A 42 4.43 13.60 9.92
CA PRO A 42 3.73 12.64 9.06
C PRO A 42 4.45 12.50 7.72
N PRO A 43 4.46 11.32 7.10
CA PRO A 43 4.99 11.18 5.76
C PRO A 43 4.19 12.02 4.76
N SER A 44 4.87 12.58 3.76
CA SER A 44 4.17 13.27 2.67
C SER A 44 3.37 12.28 1.82
N SER A 45 2.31 12.75 1.18
CA SER A 45 1.48 11.91 0.30
C SER A 45 2.31 11.21 -0.80
N LYS A 46 3.31 11.92 -1.34
CA LYS A 46 4.21 11.42 -2.38
C LYS A 46 5.05 10.24 -1.91
N ILE A 47 5.53 10.29 -0.66
CA ILE A 47 6.32 9.20 -0.08
C ILE A 47 5.44 7.97 0.08
N VAL A 48 4.25 8.12 0.67
CA VAL A 48 3.31 7.01 0.86
C VAL A 48 2.89 6.40 -0.49
N ALA A 49 2.63 7.23 -1.50
CA ALA A 49 2.28 6.76 -2.84
C ALA A 49 3.42 5.96 -3.49
N ARG A 50 4.66 6.48 -3.44
CA ARG A 50 5.84 5.80 -3.98
C ARG A 50 6.07 4.45 -3.29
N ASP A 51 5.99 4.44 -1.96
CA ASP A 51 6.23 3.22 -1.19
C ASP A 51 5.16 2.14 -1.49
N MET A 52 3.91 2.57 -1.73
CA MET A 52 2.84 1.67 -2.18
C MET A 52 3.04 1.17 -3.61
N GLU A 53 3.50 2.01 -4.54
CA GLU A 53 3.80 1.59 -5.91
C GLU A 53 4.87 0.49 -5.94
N ILE A 54 5.93 0.64 -5.13
CA ILE A 54 6.96 -0.39 -4.97
C ILE A 54 6.35 -1.68 -4.44
N LEU A 55 5.55 -1.60 -3.36
CA LEU A 55 4.86 -2.74 -2.77
C LEU A 55 3.96 -3.47 -3.80
N TYR A 56 3.16 -2.73 -4.55
CA TYR A 56 2.32 -3.29 -5.60
C TYR A 56 3.14 -3.93 -6.71
N SER A 57 4.26 -3.33 -7.12
CA SER A 57 5.13 -3.87 -8.17
C SER A 57 5.74 -5.22 -7.75
N GLU A 58 6.19 -5.34 -6.50
CA GLU A 58 6.75 -6.58 -5.97
C GLU A 58 5.67 -7.65 -5.79
N TYR A 59 4.50 -7.27 -5.28
CA TYR A 59 3.39 -8.19 -5.12
C TYR A 59 2.85 -8.68 -6.47
N ALA A 60 2.80 -7.81 -7.49
CA ALA A 60 2.39 -8.16 -8.83
C ALA A 60 3.27 -9.25 -9.46
N LYS A 61 4.57 -9.30 -9.12
CA LYS A 61 5.45 -10.40 -9.55
C LYS A 61 5.02 -11.73 -8.95
N ALA A 62 4.68 -11.76 -7.66
CA ALA A 62 4.20 -12.97 -6.99
C ALA A 62 2.84 -13.44 -7.55
N VAL A 63 1.92 -12.50 -7.80
CA VAL A 63 0.64 -12.80 -8.44
C VAL A 63 0.85 -13.34 -9.86
N ARG A 64 1.70 -12.69 -10.65
CA ARG A 64 2.06 -13.16 -12.00
C ARG A 64 2.64 -14.58 -11.96
N TRP A 65 3.57 -14.83 -11.06
CA TRP A 65 4.16 -16.17 -10.87
C TRP A 65 3.09 -17.21 -10.52
N TYR A 66 2.13 -16.89 -9.65
CA TYR A 66 1.02 -17.78 -9.34
C TYR A 66 0.20 -18.13 -10.59
N PHE A 67 -0.14 -17.13 -11.41
CA PHE A 67 -0.86 -17.36 -12.66
C PHE A 67 -0.03 -18.15 -13.69
N GLU A 68 1.28 -17.93 -13.79
CA GLU A 68 2.14 -18.66 -14.72
C GLU A 68 2.38 -20.11 -14.32
N VAL A 69 2.43 -20.42 -13.02
CA VAL A 69 2.74 -21.77 -12.51
C VAL A 69 1.49 -22.62 -12.27
N PHE A 70 0.41 -22.02 -11.75
CA PHE A 70 -0.75 -22.78 -11.28
C PHE A 70 -1.99 -22.70 -12.17
N VAL A 71 -2.11 -21.72 -13.06
CA VAL A 71 -3.28 -21.62 -13.96
C VAL A 71 -3.15 -22.44 -15.25
N PRO A 72 -1.96 -22.74 -15.82
CA PRO A 72 -1.88 -23.65 -16.96
C PRO A 72 -2.42 -25.05 -16.66
N SER A 73 -2.37 -25.50 -15.40
CA SER A 73 -2.88 -26.81 -14.95
C SER A 73 -4.39 -26.84 -14.66
N VAL A 74 -5.07 -25.69 -14.60
CA VAL A 74 -6.54 -25.61 -14.43
C VAL A 74 -7.26 -25.67 -15.78
N HIS A 75 -6.58 -25.38 -16.90
CA HIS A 75 -7.16 -25.37 -18.24
C HIS A 75 -6.92 -26.65 -19.07
N THR A 76 -6.27 -27.69 -18.51
CA THR A 76 -5.99 -28.95 -19.24
C THR A 76 -7.08 -30.01 -19.15
N ASP A 77 -8.14 -29.84 -18.36
CA ASP A 77 -9.31 -30.73 -18.41
C ASP A 77 -10.34 -30.26 -19.46
N ARG A 78 -9.91 -30.24 -20.72
CA ARG A 78 -10.84 -30.39 -21.84
C ARG A 78 -10.69 -31.81 -22.36
N SER A 79 -11.37 -32.74 -21.70
CA SER A 79 -11.65 -34.06 -22.26
C SER A 79 -12.31 -33.88 -23.64
N PRO A 80 -11.71 -34.39 -24.74
CA PRO A 80 -12.39 -34.37 -26.03
C PRO A 80 -13.57 -35.35 -25.97
N CYS A 81 -14.78 -34.84 -26.17
CA CYS A 81 -15.98 -35.64 -26.45
C CYS A 81 -15.91 -36.23 -27.86
#